data_AF-H2YWE1-F1
#
_entry.id   AF-H2YWE1-F1
#
_cell.length_a   1.000
_cell.length_b   1.000
_cell.length_c   1.000
_cell.angle_alpha   90.00
_cell.angle_beta   90.00
_cell.angle_gamma   90.00
#
_symmetry.space_group_name_H-M   'P 1'
#
loop_
_entity.id
_entity.type
_entity.pdbx_description
1 polymer ?
#
loop_
_entity_poly.entity_id
_entity_poly.type
_entity_poly.pdbx_seq_one_letter_code
_entity_poly.pdbx_strand_id
1 'polypeptide(L)'
;MLQGSLIYTDMHLNRYWRLLNESWVLAHGTVVALQTGDPAVAGGSSLWPIFTFGFGFVFAFTQVFGLPFWKKISPFFRIIPVVIFFAIVTALCGTVVQGKEPGQSGFSRMYEMFFIPAEEYMMLLFSWLFLYGFIRIEAAIIGDKRRDPNYEMSPLKQAFYLAGVVLIYALFVVISYVWRFAQGSVMILMIIFVFIFSFGCCITVMLFKQIMGPHRKMVKSSCVDCANHPEDDKDVSDTQTTVGNENSGYVTEEF
;
A
#
# COMPACT_ATOMS: atom_id res chain seq x y z
N MET A 1 9.09 -3.12 6.76
CA MET A 1 8.14 -4.18 7.19
C MET A 1 7.22 -3.73 8.32
N LEU A 2 7.69 -3.00 9.34
CA LEU A 2 6.83 -2.51 10.44
C LEU A 2 5.81 -1.45 9.98
N GLN A 3 6.23 -0.51 9.13
CA GLN A 3 5.34 0.55 8.63
C GLN A 3 4.16 0.01 7.81
N GLY A 4 4.37 -1.06 7.02
CA GLY A 4 3.31 -1.71 6.25
C GLY A 4 2.32 -2.51 7.11
N SER A 5 2.79 -3.15 8.18
CA SER A 5 1.92 -3.94 9.08
C SER A 5 0.98 -3.07 9.92
N LEU A 6 1.18 -1.75 9.97
CA LEU A 6 0.40 -0.84 10.80
C LEU A 6 -0.60 0.01 10.01
N ILE A 7 -0.73 -0.16 8.69
CA ILE A 7 -1.53 0.69 7.76
C ILE A 7 -3.01 0.90 8.19
N TYR A 8 -3.56 0.04 9.05
CA TYR A 8 -4.94 0.14 9.54
C TYR A 8 -5.05 0.33 11.07
N THR A 9 -3.97 0.72 11.74
CA THR A 9 -4.02 1.11 13.15
C THR A 9 -4.47 2.56 13.31
N ASP A 10 -5.12 2.90 14.43
CA ASP A 10 -5.52 4.28 14.75
C ASP A 10 -4.34 5.26 14.64
N MET A 11 -3.14 4.77 14.97
CA MET A 11 -1.91 5.52 14.83
C MET A 11 -1.57 5.86 13.37
N HIS A 12 -1.81 4.97 12.40
CA HIS A 12 -1.61 5.24 10.97
C HIS A 12 -2.76 6.01 10.31
N LEU A 13 -3.92 6.07 10.95
CA LEU A 13 -5.00 6.98 10.58
C LEU A 13 -4.71 8.43 11.05
N ASN A 14 -3.87 8.61 12.07
CA ASN A 14 -3.42 9.93 12.49
C ASN A 14 -2.56 10.60 11.40
N ARG A 15 -3.14 11.62 10.76
CA ARG A 15 -2.52 12.39 9.68
C ARG A 15 -1.17 13.03 10.03
N TYR A 16 -0.94 13.43 11.28
CA TYR A 16 0.32 14.03 11.71
C TYR A 16 1.39 12.96 11.90
N TRP A 17 1.01 11.81 12.45
CA TRP A 17 1.89 10.64 12.55
C TRP A 17 2.29 10.13 11.17
N ARG A 18 1.33 10.03 10.23
CA ARG A 18 1.63 9.70 8.84
C ARG A 18 2.66 10.67 8.26
N LEU A 19 2.40 11.98 8.37
CA LEU A 19 3.34 12.98 7.84
C LEU A 19 4.75 12.84 8.44
N LEU A 20 4.86 12.60 9.74
CA LEU A 20 6.15 12.38 10.41
C LEU A 20 6.88 11.17 9.82
N ASN A 21 6.19 10.03 9.63
CA ASN A 21 6.81 8.84 9.04
C ASN A 21 7.28 9.10 7.60
N GLU A 22 6.48 9.79 6.81
CA GLU A 22 6.84 10.12 5.42
C GLU A 22 8.04 11.09 5.36
N SER A 23 8.09 12.09 6.26
CA SER A 23 9.27 12.95 6.41
C SER A 23 10.50 12.16 6.87
N TRP A 24 10.31 11.16 7.73
CA TRP A 24 11.40 10.29 8.19
C TRP A 24 11.95 9.43 7.05
N VAL A 25 11.11 8.89 6.17
CA VAL A 25 11.56 8.12 4.99
C VAL A 25 12.46 8.97 4.09
N LEU A 26 12.11 10.24 3.86
CA LEU A 26 12.95 11.18 3.13
C LEU A 26 14.31 11.36 3.81
N ALA A 27 14.34 11.67 5.11
CA ALA A 27 15.57 11.87 5.86
C ALA A 27 16.44 10.61 5.92
N HIS A 28 15.82 9.47 6.24
CA HIS A 28 16.48 8.17 6.32
C HIS A 28 17.05 7.74 4.96
N GLY A 29 16.27 7.81 3.89
CA GLY A 29 16.70 7.46 2.54
C GLY A 29 17.87 8.33 2.08
N THR A 30 17.86 9.62 2.41
CA THR A 30 18.97 10.54 2.13
C THR A 30 20.24 10.11 2.87
N VAL A 31 20.16 9.85 4.18
CA VAL A 31 21.31 9.45 5.00
C VAL A 31 21.89 8.12 4.53
N VAL A 32 21.04 7.12 4.27
CA VAL A 32 21.49 5.81 3.77
C VAL A 32 22.17 5.95 2.41
N ALA A 33 21.63 6.77 1.51
CA ALA A 33 22.24 7.02 0.21
C ALA A 33 23.58 7.74 0.30
N LEU A 34 23.77 8.62 1.29
CA LEU A 34 25.06 9.24 1.59
C LEU A 34 26.06 8.22 2.16
N GLN A 35 25.61 7.32 3.04
CA GLN A 35 26.46 6.30 3.65
C GLN A 35 26.84 5.17 2.68
N THR A 36 25.96 4.88 1.73
CA THR A 36 26.09 3.76 0.78
C THR A 36 26.57 4.23 -0.60
N GLY A 37 26.69 5.54 -0.80
CA GLY A 37 27.15 6.15 -2.03
C GLY A 37 28.63 5.91 -2.26
N ASP A 38 29.00 4.71 -2.70
CA ASP A 38 30.30 4.43 -3.28
C ASP A 38 30.35 5.05 -4.70
N PRO A 39 31.29 5.98 -4.99
CA PRO A 39 31.47 6.55 -6.32
C PRO A 39 31.63 5.49 -7.42
N ALA A 40 32.14 4.30 -7.09
CA ALA A 40 32.37 3.24 -8.06
C ALA A 40 31.09 2.53 -8.52
N VAL A 41 30.02 2.54 -7.73
CA VAL A 41 28.86 1.65 -7.92
C VAL A 41 27.73 2.30 -8.76
N ALA A 42 27.69 3.63 -8.85
CA ALA A 42 26.68 4.37 -9.59
C ALA A 42 27.28 5.19 -10.75
N GLY A 43 28.18 4.56 -11.52
CA GLY A 43 28.80 5.18 -12.71
C GLY A 43 29.56 6.48 -12.40
N GLY A 44 30.24 6.55 -11.25
CA GLY A 44 30.97 7.75 -10.81
C GLY A 44 30.13 8.77 -10.03
N SER A 45 28.82 8.57 -9.89
CA SER A 45 27.90 9.61 -9.37
C SER A 45 27.37 9.33 -7.97
N SER A 46 27.15 10.39 -7.20
CA SER A 46 26.58 10.31 -5.85
C SER A 46 25.13 9.80 -5.88
N LEU A 47 24.78 8.79 -5.08
CA LEU A 47 23.41 8.21 -5.02
C LEU A 47 22.37 9.11 -4.35
N TRP A 48 22.80 10.01 -3.45
CA TRP A 48 21.89 10.81 -2.64
C TRP A 48 20.86 11.67 -3.41
N PRO A 49 21.14 12.24 -4.61
CA PRO A 49 20.15 13.05 -5.33
C PRO A 49 18.95 12.23 -5.77
N ILE A 50 19.16 10.98 -6.21
CA ILE A 50 18.07 10.07 -6.60
C ILE A 50 17.10 9.87 -5.42
N PHE A 51 17.63 9.54 -4.24
CA PHE A 51 16.82 9.27 -3.05
C PHE A 51 16.19 10.56 -2.46
N THR A 52 16.97 11.63 -2.35
CA THR A 52 16.51 12.89 -1.74
C THR A 52 15.47 13.57 -2.61
N PHE A 53 15.73 13.68 -3.92
CA PHE A 53 14.78 14.29 -4.84
C PHE A 53 13.59 13.38 -5.10
N GLY A 54 13.80 12.07 -5.17
CA GLY A 54 12.73 11.09 -5.33
C GLY A 54 11.74 11.10 -4.17
N PHE A 55 12.21 10.91 -2.93
CA PHE A 55 11.33 10.99 -1.76
C PHE A 55 10.81 12.41 -1.50
N GLY A 56 11.61 13.44 -1.80
CA GLY A 56 11.16 14.83 -1.79
C GLY A 56 10.00 15.08 -2.75
N PHE A 57 10.03 14.48 -3.93
CA PHE A 57 8.95 14.54 -4.92
C PHE A 57 7.68 13.92 -4.33
N VAL A 58 7.76 12.68 -3.84
CA VAL A 58 6.60 12.00 -3.23
C VAL A 58 6.04 12.83 -2.07
N PHE A 59 6.91 13.34 -1.20
CA PHE A 59 6.53 14.15 -0.05
C PHE A 59 5.82 15.45 -0.46
N ALA A 60 6.39 16.22 -1.38
CA ALA A 60 5.87 17.52 -1.81
C ALA A 60 4.58 17.40 -2.63
N PHE A 61 4.46 16.37 -3.47
CA PHE A 61 3.30 16.17 -4.34
C PHE A 61 2.12 15.45 -3.67
N THR A 62 2.38 14.68 -2.61
CA THR A 62 1.32 13.87 -1.99
C THR A 62 1.16 14.16 -0.49
N GLN A 63 2.23 14.06 0.28
CA GLN A 63 2.15 13.98 1.74
C GLN A 63 1.82 15.31 2.40
N VAL A 64 2.34 16.43 1.87
CA VAL A 64 2.07 17.77 2.39
C VAL A 64 0.56 18.07 2.40
N PHE A 65 -0.17 17.65 1.37
CA PHE A 65 -1.63 17.84 1.26
C PHE A 65 -2.46 16.94 2.19
N GLY A 66 -1.81 16.02 2.91
CA GLY A 66 -2.44 15.20 3.94
C GLY A 66 -2.89 16.00 5.18
N LEU A 67 -2.37 17.21 5.38
CA LEU A 67 -2.76 18.08 6.50
C LEU A 67 -4.12 18.75 6.25
N PRO A 68 -4.95 18.92 7.29
CA PRO A 68 -6.34 19.38 7.15
C PRO A 68 -6.45 20.81 6.65
N PHE A 69 -5.45 21.65 6.92
CA PHE A 69 -5.49 23.06 6.54
C PHE A 69 -5.38 23.22 5.01
N TRP A 70 -4.65 22.36 4.30
CA TRP A 70 -4.58 22.39 2.84
C TRP A 70 -5.92 22.09 2.18
N LYS A 71 -6.81 21.38 2.87
CA LYS A 71 -8.19 21.17 2.41
C LYS A 71 -9.04 22.44 2.49
N LYS A 72 -8.78 23.29 3.48
CA LYS A 72 -9.49 24.58 3.70
C LYS A 72 -8.95 25.72 2.85
N ILE A 73 -7.70 25.62 2.42
CA ILE A 73 -7.04 26.60 1.56
C ILE A 73 -7.51 26.45 0.11
N SER A 74 -7.65 27.60 -0.58
CA SER A 74 -7.97 27.66 -2.01
C SER A 74 -7.02 26.78 -2.84
N PRO A 75 -7.52 26.01 -3.83
CA PRO A 75 -6.70 25.16 -4.69
C PRO A 75 -5.49 25.87 -5.31
N PHE A 76 -5.59 27.18 -5.58
CA PHE A 76 -4.49 27.98 -6.13
C PHE A 76 -3.23 27.95 -5.27
N PHE A 77 -3.37 28.04 -3.94
CA PHE A 77 -2.23 28.04 -3.03
C PHE A 77 -1.63 26.64 -2.84
N ARG A 78 -2.31 25.57 -3.27
CA ARG A 78 -1.77 24.20 -3.19
C ARG A 78 -0.56 24.00 -4.10
N ILE A 79 -0.27 24.93 -5.03
CA ILE A 79 0.95 24.86 -5.83
C ILE A 79 2.21 25.22 -5.04
N ILE A 80 2.08 25.89 -3.89
CA ILE A 80 3.21 26.41 -3.10
C ILE A 80 4.23 25.30 -2.74
N PRO A 81 3.86 24.16 -2.15
CA PRO A 81 4.82 23.11 -1.79
C PRO A 81 5.58 22.56 -3.00
N VAL A 82 4.89 22.46 -4.14
CA VAL A 82 5.46 21.98 -5.40
C VAL A 82 6.47 22.98 -5.96
N VAL A 83 6.12 24.28 -5.95
CA VAL A 83 7.04 25.36 -6.40
C VAL A 83 8.27 25.43 -5.50
N ILE A 84 8.09 25.35 -4.18
CA ILE A 84 9.20 25.32 -3.21
C ILE A 84 10.11 24.12 -3.49
N PHE A 85 9.54 22.93 -3.70
CA PHE A 85 10.30 21.74 -4.02
C PHE A 85 11.13 21.92 -5.30
N PHE A 86 10.53 22.38 -6.40
CA PHE A 86 11.26 22.62 -7.64
C PHE A 86 12.35 23.69 -7.50
N ALA A 87 12.10 24.75 -6.73
CA ALA A 87 13.10 25.77 -6.43
C ALA A 87 14.30 25.17 -5.67
N ILE A 88 14.05 24.33 -4.67
CA ILE A 88 15.10 23.64 -3.90
C ILE A 88 15.91 22.71 -4.81
N VAL A 89 15.23 21.86 -5.61
CA VAL A 89 15.93 20.95 -6.54
C VAL A 89 16.78 21.74 -7.53
N THR A 90 16.24 22.81 -8.12
CA THR A 90 16.96 23.67 -9.06
C THR A 90 18.18 24.33 -8.40
N ALA A 91 18.03 24.87 -7.19
CA ALA A 91 19.13 25.47 -6.44
C ALA A 91 20.22 24.45 -6.11
N LEU A 92 19.84 23.25 -5.66
CA LEU A 92 20.79 22.18 -5.36
C LEU A 92 21.49 21.66 -6.63
N CYS A 93 20.77 21.53 -7.74
CA CYS A 93 21.34 21.19 -9.06
C CYS A 93 22.32 22.24 -9.58
N GLY A 94 22.12 23.51 -9.22
CA GLY A 94 23.01 24.61 -9.61
C GLY A 94 24.25 24.79 -8.71
N THR A 95 24.23 24.27 -7.48
CA THR A 95 25.27 24.60 -6.47
C THR A 95 25.98 23.39 -5.87
N VAL A 96 25.26 22.29 -5.59
CA VAL A 96 25.78 21.15 -4.82
C VAL A 96 25.91 19.90 -5.67
N VAL A 97 24.91 19.61 -6.50
CA VAL A 97 24.90 18.41 -7.34
C VAL A 97 25.85 18.63 -8.50
N GLN A 98 26.79 17.71 -8.66
CA GLN A 98 27.68 17.65 -9.82
C GLN A 98 27.10 16.68 -10.86
N GLY A 99 27.33 16.97 -12.13
CA GLY A 99 27.00 16.06 -13.23
C GLY A 99 27.76 14.74 -13.13
N LYS A 100 27.33 13.74 -13.91
CA LYS A 100 27.96 12.40 -13.87
C LYS A 100 29.36 12.40 -14.47
N GLU A 101 29.62 13.30 -15.41
CA GLU A 101 30.91 13.46 -16.07
C GLU A 101 31.60 14.76 -15.64
N PRO A 102 32.94 14.79 -15.61
CA PRO A 102 33.68 16.02 -15.33
C PRO A 102 33.26 17.16 -16.27
N GLY A 103 32.89 18.31 -15.71
CA GLY A 103 32.45 19.48 -16.47
C GLY A 103 30.95 19.52 -16.81
N GLN A 104 30.18 18.47 -16.53
CA GLN A 104 28.72 18.52 -16.63
C GLN A 104 28.09 19.25 -15.43
N SER A 105 27.13 20.11 -15.71
CA SER A 105 26.31 20.77 -14.69
C SER A 105 25.37 19.77 -14.00
N GLY A 106 25.10 19.96 -12.70
CA GLY A 106 24.09 19.19 -11.96
C GLY A 106 22.67 19.31 -12.51
N PHE A 107 22.37 20.30 -13.36
CA PHE A 107 21.10 20.37 -14.07
C PHE A 107 20.84 19.16 -14.97
N SER A 108 21.89 18.51 -15.48
CA SER A 108 21.73 17.28 -16.27
C SER A 108 21.09 16.15 -15.47
N ARG A 109 21.08 16.24 -14.14
CA ARG A 109 20.57 15.21 -13.21
C ARG A 109 19.19 15.51 -12.65
N MET A 110 18.51 16.57 -13.09
CA MET A 110 17.17 16.90 -12.58
C MET A 110 16.16 15.76 -12.81
N TYR A 111 16.29 14.98 -13.88
CA TYR A 111 15.41 13.83 -14.14
C TYR A 111 15.47 12.78 -13.01
N GLU A 112 16.49 12.80 -12.17
CA GLU A 112 16.65 11.83 -11.08
C GLU A 112 15.52 11.90 -10.05
N MET A 113 14.83 13.04 -9.94
CA MET A 113 13.67 13.21 -9.06
C MET A 113 12.48 12.30 -9.39
N PHE A 114 12.42 11.76 -10.62
CA PHE A 114 11.32 10.92 -11.07
C PHE A 114 11.55 9.42 -10.86
N PHE A 115 12.77 8.97 -10.55
CA PHE A 115 13.05 7.53 -10.44
C PHE A 115 12.28 6.87 -9.31
N ILE A 116 12.37 7.39 -8.09
CA ILE A 116 11.71 6.78 -6.93
C ILE A 116 10.17 6.78 -7.11
N PRO A 117 9.50 7.89 -7.48
CA PRO A 117 8.07 7.84 -7.78
C PRO A 117 7.75 6.83 -8.88
N ALA A 118 8.49 6.82 -9.99
CA ALA A 118 8.24 5.90 -11.10
C ALA A 118 8.39 4.44 -10.68
N GLU A 119 9.40 4.12 -9.86
CA GLU A 119 9.62 2.78 -9.30
C GLU A 119 8.46 2.38 -8.38
N GLU A 120 8.01 3.25 -7.49
CA GLU A 120 6.86 2.98 -6.60
C GLU A 120 5.58 2.66 -7.40
N TYR A 121 5.26 3.46 -8.42
CA TYR A 121 4.09 3.20 -9.27
C TYR A 121 4.25 1.96 -10.14
N MET A 122 5.46 1.68 -10.64
CA MET A 122 5.75 0.47 -11.41
C MET A 122 5.58 -0.78 -10.54
N MET A 123 6.10 -0.77 -9.32
CA MET A 123 5.96 -1.86 -8.37
C MET A 123 4.50 -2.03 -7.93
N LEU A 124 3.76 -0.95 -7.74
CA LEU A 124 2.32 -1.01 -7.48
C LEU A 124 1.56 -1.67 -8.64
N LEU A 125 1.84 -1.29 -9.88
CA LEU A 125 1.24 -1.89 -11.07
C LEU A 125 1.61 -3.39 -11.17
N PHE A 126 2.87 -3.72 -10.92
CA PHE A 126 3.37 -5.09 -10.89
C PHE A 126 2.63 -5.91 -9.82
N SER A 127 2.57 -5.45 -8.57
CA SER A 127 1.84 -6.11 -7.50
C SER A 127 0.35 -6.28 -7.82
N TRP A 128 -0.27 -5.27 -8.42
CA TRP A 128 -1.66 -5.33 -8.87
C TRP A 128 -1.87 -6.41 -9.94
N LEU A 129 -1.01 -6.48 -10.97
CA LEU A 129 -1.07 -7.51 -12.01
C LEU A 129 -0.94 -8.92 -11.43
N PHE A 130 0.00 -9.12 -10.50
CA PHE A 130 0.19 -10.41 -9.82
C PHE A 130 -1.03 -10.79 -8.98
N LEU A 131 -1.51 -9.89 -8.12
CA LEU A 131 -2.71 -10.12 -7.32
C LEU A 131 -3.93 -10.41 -8.20
N TYR A 132 -4.10 -9.67 -9.29
CA TYR A 132 -5.16 -9.91 -10.25
C TYR A 132 -5.06 -11.31 -10.89
N GLY A 133 -3.87 -11.70 -11.34
CA GLY A 133 -3.61 -13.04 -11.87
C GLY A 133 -3.94 -14.14 -10.86
N PHE A 134 -3.50 -13.99 -9.61
CA PHE A 134 -3.80 -14.93 -8.54
C PHE A 134 -5.30 -15.02 -8.22
N ILE A 135 -6.00 -13.89 -8.15
CA ILE A 135 -7.46 -13.88 -7.94
C ILE A 135 -8.18 -14.57 -9.10
N ARG A 136 -7.69 -14.42 -10.33
CA ARG A 136 -8.26 -15.11 -11.50
C ARG A 136 -8.02 -16.62 -11.45
N ILE A 137 -6.81 -17.05 -11.08
CA ILE A 137 -6.48 -18.48 -10.88
C ILE A 137 -7.33 -19.06 -9.75
N GLU A 138 -7.44 -18.35 -8.63
CA GLU A 138 -8.31 -18.73 -7.51
C GLU A 138 -9.77 -18.89 -7.97
N ALA A 139 -10.30 -17.91 -8.69
CA ALA A 139 -11.67 -17.98 -9.21
C ALA A 139 -11.88 -19.17 -10.15
N ALA A 140 -10.89 -19.52 -10.96
CA ALA A 140 -10.94 -20.70 -11.83
C ALA A 140 -10.89 -22.02 -11.05
N ILE A 141 -10.08 -22.11 -9.98
CA ILE A 141 -9.92 -23.33 -9.17
C ILE A 141 -11.13 -23.56 -8.25
N ILE A 142 -11.64 -22.50 -7.62
CA ILE A 142 -12.75 -22.58 -6.65
C ILE A 142 -14.10 -22.69 -7.37
N GLY A 143 -14.21 -22.16 -8.59
CA GLY A 143 -15.47 -22.15 -9.35
C GLY A 143 -16.59 -21.44 -8.58
N ASP A 144 -17.82 -21.94 -8.72
CA ASP A 144 -19.03 -21.34 -8.11
C ASP A 144 -19.14 -21.56 -6.58
N LYS A 145 -18.22 -22.32 -5.98
CA LYS A 145 -18.21 -22.61 -4.52
C LYS A 145 -17.92 -21.38 -3.65
N ARG A 146 -17.52 -20.25 -4.25
CA ARG A 146 -17.25 -18.99 -3.54
C ARG A 146 -18.50 -18.38 -2.87
N ARG A 147 -19.70 -18.85 -3.25
CA ARG A 147 -20.98 -18.42 -2.68
C ARG A 147 -21.44 -19.25 -1.49
N ASP A 148 -20.76 -20.34 -1.14
CA ASP A 148 -21.15 -21.16 0.00
C ASP A 148 -20.67 -20.50 1.32
N PRO A 149 -21.59 -19.98 2.16
CA PRO A 149 -21.24 -19.35 3.43
C PRO A 149 -20.72 -20.34 4.49
N ASN A 150 -20.69 -21.64 4.19
CA ASN A 150 -20.17 -22.70 5.04
C ASN A 150 -18.90 -23.36 4.47
N TYR A 151 -18.29 -22.79 3.42
CA TYR A 151 -17.02 -23.29 2.90
C TYR A 151 -15.88 -23.01 3.89
N GLU A 152 -15.50 -24.04 4.66
CA GLU A 152 -14.29 -24.01 5.46
C GLU A 152 -13.12 -24.63 4.69
N MET A 153 -11.98 -23.94 4.70
CA MET A 153 -10.80 -24.42 4.00
C MET A 153 -10.14 -25.56 4.79
N SER A 154 -10.01 -26.73 4.17
CA SER A 154 -9.37 -27.91 4.76
C SER A 154 -8.00 -27.58 5.39
N PRO A 155 -7.68 -28.09 6.59
CA PRO A 155 -6.39 -27.89 7.25
C PRO A 155 -5.19 -28.26 6.37
N LEU A 156 -5.34 -29.26 5.51
CA LEU A 156 -4.29 -29.66 4.57
C LEU A 156 -3.95 -28.54 3.58
N LYS A 157 -4.96 -27.86 3.04
CA LYS A 157 -4.76 -26.71 2.13
C LYS A 157 -4.09 -25.56 2.87
N GLN A 158 -4.52 -25.26 4.09
CA GLN A 158 -3.90 -24.23 4.94
C GLN A 158 -2.42 -24.54 5.20
N ALA A 159 -2.08 -25.80 5.50
CA ALA A 159 -0.70 -26.24 5.71
C ALA A 159 0.15 -26.10 4.43
N PHE A 160 -0.36 -26.48 3.26
CA PHE A 160 0.33 -26.26 1.98
C PHE A 160 0.61 -24.78 1.72
N TYR A 161 -0.37 -23.93 2.02
CA TYR A 161 -0.25 -22.50 1.86
C TYR A 161 0.78 -21.87 2.81
N LEU A 162 0.77 -22.25 4.09
CA LEU A 162 1.78 -21.82 5.06
C LEU A 162 3.18 -22.31 4.66
N ALA A 163 3.29 -23.56 4.19
CA ALA A 163 4.53 -24.11 3.67
C ALA A 163 5.05 -23.32 2.46
N GLY A 164 4.16 -22.83 1.58
CA GLY A 164 4.53 -21.95 0.47
C GLY A 164 5.20 -20.65 0.92
N VAL A 165 4.69 -19.99 1.97
CA VAL A 165 5.30 -18.77 2.53
C VAL A 165 6.69 -19.08 3.10
N VAL A 166 6.82 -20.16 3.87
CA VAL A 166 8.10 -20.59 4.46
C VAL A 166 9.11 -20.96 3.37
N LEU A 167 8.67 -21.60 2.28
CA LEU A 167 9.53 -21.96 1.15
C LEU A 167 10.08 -20.73 0.42
N ILE A 168 9.31 -19.65 0.31
CA ILE A 168 9.81 -18.40 -0.27
C ILE A 168 10.92 -17.83 0.60
N TYR A 169 10.77 -17.84 1.93
CA TYR A 169 11.85 -17.45 2.86
C TYR A 169 13.07 -18.37 2.76
N ALA A 170 12.88 -19.68 2.64
CA ALA A 170 13.99 -20.60 2.44
C ALA A 170 14.75 -20.31 1.12
N LEU A 171 14.02 -19.96 0.06
CA LEU A 171 14.58 -19.58 -1.23
C LEU A 171 15.44 -18.31 -1.13
N PHE A 172 15.03 -17.31 -0.34
CA PHE A 172 15.88 -16.14 -0.03
C PHE A 172 17.22 -16.54 0.59
N VAL A 173 17.18 -17.42 1.60
CA VAL A 173 18.39 -17.85 2.32
C VAL A 173 19.31 -18.63 1.39
N VAL A 174 18.75 -19.56 0.59
CA VAL A 174 19.54 -20.37 -0.35
C VAL A 174 20.16 -19.51 -1.44
N ILE A 175 19.39 -18.60 -2.06
CA ILE A 175 19.93 -17.69 -3.08
C ILE A 175 21.00 -16.77 -2.47
N SER A 176 20.77 -16.23 -1.28
CA SER A 176 21.76 -15.40 -0.56
C SER A 176 23.06 -16.17 -0.34
N TYR A 177 22.95 -17.41 0.11
CA TYR A 177 24.08 -18.26 0.40
C TYR A 177 24.87 -18.58 -0.87
N VAL A 178 24.19 -19.00 -1.95
CA VAL A 178 24.83 -19.29 -3.25
C VAL A 178 25.48 -18.04 -3.83
N TRP A 179 24.81 -16.89 -3.75
CA TRP A 179 25.30 -15.62 -4.29
C TRP A 179 26.60 -15.16 -3.62
N ARG A 180 26.76 -15.46 -2.32
CA ARG A 180 28.01 -15.20 -1.58
C ARG A 180 29.22 -15.89 -2.21
N PHE A 181 29.06 -17.11 -2.74
CA PHE A 181 30.15 -17.84 -3.41
C PHE A 181 30.38 -17.39 -4.84
N ALA A 182 29.35 -16.85 -5.50
CA ALA A 182 29.43 -16.36 -6.86
C ALA A 182 30.11 -14.97 -7.00
N GLN A 183 30.50 -14.33 -5.88
CA GLN A 183 31.02 -12.95 -5.84
C GLN A 183 30.15 -11.95 -6.62
N GLY A 184 28.85 -12.19 -6.69
CA GLY A 184 27.94 -11.36 -7.48
C GLY A 184 27.72 -9.99 -6.83
N SER A 185 27.39 -8.99 -7.65
CA SER A 185 27.07 -7.64 -7.16
C SER A 185 25.89 -7.67 -6.18
N VAL A 186 26.05 -6.99 -5.04
CA VAL A 186 25.01 -6.84 -4.01
C VAL A 186 23.77 -6.15 -4.59
N MET A 187 23.96 -5.22 -5.53
CA MET A 187 22.87 -4.51 -6.19
C MET A 187 21.97 -5.48 -6.99
N ILE A 188 22.58 -6.41 -7.73
CA ILE A 188 21.84 -7.41 -8.51
C ILE A 188 21.06 -8.33 -7.56
N LEU A 189 21.69 -8.76 -6.46
CA LEU A 189 21.02 -9.59 -5.45
C LEU A 189 19.80 -8.87 -4.85
N MET A 190 19.93 -7.58 -4.54
CA MET A 190 18.84 -6.76 -4.01
C MET A 190 17.67 -6.68 -5.00
N ILE A 191 17.94 -6.46 -6.28
CA ILE A 191 16.91 -6.43 -7.33
C ILE A 191 16.17 -7.77 -7.38
N ILE A 192 16.89 -8.89 -7.44
CA ILE A 192 16.31 -10.25 -7.45
C ILE A 192 15.42 -10.45 -6.22
N PHE A 193 15.91 -10.04 -5.05
CA PHE A 193 15.19 -10.17 -3.79
C PHE A 193 13.93 -9.33 -3.71
N VAL A 194 13.93 -8.10 -4.23
CA VAL A 194 12.73 -7.27 -4.30
C VAL A 194 11.62 -7.96 -5.10
N PHE A 195 11.95 -8.62 -6.22
CA PHE A 195 10.96 -9.35 -7.01
C PHE A 195 10.42 -10.59 -6.30
N ILE A 196 11.29 -11.44 -5.77
CA ILE A 196 10.89 -12.64 -5.00
C ILE A 196 10.04 -12.23 -3.79
N PHE A 197 10.39 -11.10 -3.17
CA PHE A 197 9.74 -10.62 -1.95
C PHE A 197 8.33 -10.15 -2.27
N SER A 198 8.21 -9.32 -3.31
CA SER A 198 6.94 -8.82 -3.80
C SER A 198 5.99 -9.96 -4.17
N PHE A 199 6.52 -11.00 -4.82
CA PHE A 199 5.79 -12.22 -5.12
C PHE A 199 5.30 -12.94 -3.84
N GLY A 200 6.18 -13.13 -2.86
CA GLY A 200 5.83 -13.74 -1.57
C GLY A 200 4.79 -12.95 -0.77
N CYS A 201 4.86 -11.63 -0.79
CA CYS A 201 3.83 -10.77 -0.21
C CYS A 201 2.47 -10.94 -0.88
N CYS A 202 2.43 -10.99 -2.22
CA CYS A 202 1.18 -11.21 -2.96
C CYS A 202 0.53 -12.54 -2.60
N ILE A 203 1.34 -13.61 -2.50
CA ILE A 203 0.87 -14.92 -2.03
C ILE A 203 0.33 -14.80 -0.61
N THR A 204 1.11 -14.25 0.32
CA THR A 204 0.72 -14.14 1.73
C THR A 204 -0.60 -13.38 1.91
N VAL A 205 -0.82 -12.29 1.17
CA VAL A 205 -2.09 -11.53 1.20
C VAL A 205 -3.28 -12.38 0.71
N MET A 206 -3.09 -13.15 -0.37
CA MET A 206 -4.11 -14.09 -0.86
C MET A 206 -4.44 -15.13 0.22
N LEU A 207 -3.43 -15.70 0.88
CA LEU A 207 -3.61 -16.71 1.92
C LEU A 207 -4.29 -16.15 3.16
N PHE A 208 -3.86 -14.96 3.59
CA PHE A 208 -4.48 -14.26 4.71
C PHE A 208 -5.96 -14.04 4.47
N LYS A 209 -6.35 -13.62 3.26
CA LYS A 209 -7.77 -13.46 2.89
C LYS A 209 -8.56 -14.78 2.96
N GLN A 210 -7.94 -15.90 2.60
CA GLN A 210 -8.60 -17.20 2.64
C GLN A 210 -8.69 -17.78 4.06
N ILE A 211 -7.68 -17.55 4.90
CA ILE A 211 -7.66 -18.00 6.30
C ILE A 211 -8.60 -17.14 7.16
N MET A 212 -8.52 -15.81 7.01
CA MET A 212 -9.34 -14.83 7.71
C MET A 212 -10.67 -14.58 6.98
N GLY A 213 -11.32 -15.65 6.51
CA GLY A 213 -12.60 -15.59 5.81
C GLY A 213 -13.62 -14.66 6.49
N PRO A 214 -14.66 -14.21 5.78
CA PRO A 214 -15.48 -13.08 6.23
C PRO A 214 -16.08 -13.35 7.61
N HIS A 215 -15.54 -12.70 8.65
CA HIS A 215 -16.18 -12.53 9.96
C HIS A 215 -17.42 -11.62 9.83
N ARG A 216 -18.33 -11.94 8.90
CA ARG A 216 -19.58 -11.21 8.63
C ARG A 216 -20.79 -11.96 9.20
N LYS A 217 -20.59 -12.72 10.28
CA LYS A 217 -21.64 -13.38 11.07
C LYS A 217 -21.58 -12.98 12.55
N MET A 218 -21.39 -11.69 12.86
CA MET A 218 -21.58 -11.17 14.22
C MET A 218 -22.51 -9.94 14.30
N VAL A 219 -23.44 -9.80 13.35
CA VAL A 219 -24.64 -8.96 13.51
C VAL A 219 -25.83 -9.67 12.87
N LYS A 220 -26.21 -10.80 13.43
CA LYS A 220 -27.58 -11.32 13.29
C LYS A 220 -27.89 -12.11 14.55
N SER A 221 -28.19 -11.38 15.61
CA SER A 221 -28.78 -11.96 16.82
C SER A 221 -30.08 -11.22 17.09
N SER A 222 -31.18 -11.93 16.81
CA SER A 222 -32.35 -11.96 17.67
C SER A 222 -33.20 -10.69 17.77
N CYS A 223 -33.89 -10.31 16.69
CA CYS A 223 -35.07 -9.43 16.79
C CYS A 223 -36.11 -9.70 15.68
N VAL A 224 -36.33 -10.94 15.23
CA VAL A 224 -37.52 -11.26 14.40
C VAL A 224 -37.94 -12.72 14.63
N ASP A 225 -38.30 -13.09 15.85
CA ASP A 225 -39.00 -14.36 16.13
C ASP A 225 -40.02 -14.23 17.28
N CYS A 226 -40.45 -13.00 17.59
CA CYS A 226 -41.55 -12.74 18.52
C CYS A 226 -42.66 -11.98 17.81
N ALA A 227 -43.28 -12.61 16.82
CA ALA A 227 -44.58 -12.18 16.32
C ALA A 227 -45.38 -13.40 15.80
N ASN A 228 -46.09 -14.00 16.76
CA ASN A 228 -47.47 -14.45 16.65
C ASN A 228 -47.77 -15.84 16.03
N HIS A 229 -48.06 -16.73 16.98
CA HIS A 229 -49.11 -17.75 17.00
C HIS A 229 -50.25 -17.60 15.97
N PRO A 230 -50.77 -18.73 15.44
CA PRO A 230 -52.07 -18.79 14.78
C PRO A 230 -53.18 -19.00 15.82
N GLU A 231 -54.15 -18.09 15.88
CA GLU A 231 -55.48 -18.36 16.46
C GLU A 231 -56.55 -18.07 15.42
N ASP A 232 -57.46 -19.03 15.30
CA ASP A 232 -58.65 -19.06 14.46
C ASP A 232 -59.71 -18.02 14.87
N ASP A 233 -60.48 -17.59 13.85
CA ASP A 233 -61.90 -17.22 13.89
C ASP A 233 -62.36 -15.88 14.52
N LYS A 234 -62.69 -14.88 13.66
CA LYS A 234 -64.08 -14.47 13.33
C LYS A 234 -64.18 -13.07 12.69
N ASP A 235 -65.15 -12.97 11.78
CA ASP A 235 -65.68 -11.79 11.08
C ASP A 235 -65.70 -10.47 11.86
N VAL A 236 -65.48 -9.35 11.16
CA VAL A 236 -66.44 -8.26 10.94
C VAL A 236 -65.76 -7.11 10.16
N SER A 237 -66.59 -6.41 9.39
CA SER A 237 -66.37 -5.46 8.32
C SER A 237 -65.71 -4.10 8.65
N ASP A 238 -65.31 -3.44 7.56
CA ASP A 238 -65.42 -1.99 7.27
C ASP A 238 -64.17 -1.07 7.31
N THR A 239 -63.84 -0.61 6.10
CA THR A 239 -63.73 0.81 5.70
C THR A 239 -62.38 1.57 5.84
N GLN A 240 -61.79 1.81 4.65
CA GLN A 240 -61.16 3.05 4.13
C GLN A 240 -59.83 3.63 4.70
N THR A 241 -58.87 3.78 3.76
CA THR A 241 -57.98 4.94 3.45
C THR A 241 -57.24 5.66 4.60
N THR A 242 -55.90 5.82 4.63
CA THR A 242 -55.11 6.76 3.81
C THR A 242 -53.60 6.70 4.17
N VAL A 243 -52.74 6.74 3.14
CA VAL A 243 -51.51 7.56 2.93
C VAL A 243 -50.60 7.94 4.12
N GLY A 244 -49.27 7.70 3.97
CA GLY A 244 -48.28 8.74 4.33
C GLY A 244 -46.96 8.36 5.03
N ASN A 245 -46.05 7.74 4.27
CA ASN A 245 -44.59 8.00 4.20
C ASN A 245 -43.78 8.33 5.47
N GLU A 246 -42.88 7.39 5.82
CA GLU A 246 -41.80 7.53 6.79
C GLU A 246 -40.67 8.44 6.28
N ASN A 247 -40.19 9.35 7.13
CA ASN A 247 -38.89 10.02 6.98
C ASN A 247 -38.28 10.11 8.39
N SER A 248 -37.50 9.09 8.78
CA SER A 248 -36.67 9.13 9.98
C SER A 248 -35.24 9.48 9.58
N GLY A 249 -34.73 10.57 10.16
CA GLY A 249 -33.48 11.22 9.81
C GLY A 249 -32.23 10.42 10.15
N TYR A 250 -31.22 10.61 9.30
CA TYR A 250 -29.83 10.25 9.56
C TYR A 250 -29.24 11.22 10.58
N VAL A 251 -28.93 10.72 11.78
CA VAL A 251 -28.03 11.38 12.72
C VAL A 251 -26.60 11.07 12.28
N THR A 252 -25.83 12.13 12.02
CA THR A 252 -24.41 12.11 11.77
C THR A 252 -23.69 12.20 13.11
N GLU A 253 -22.99 11.14 13.52
CA GLU A 253 -21.99 11.25 14.60
C GLU A 253 -20.63 11.53 13.99
N GLU A 254 -20.05 12.64 14.44
CA GLU A 254 -18.69 13.10 14.16
C GLU A 254 -17.68 12.18 14.84
N PHE A 255 -16.68 11.70 14.08
CA PHE A 255 -15.31 11.44 14.55
C PHE A 255 -14.32 11.74 13.41
#